data_AF-A0A1E4HU06-F1
#
_entry.id   AF-A0A1E4HU06-F1
#
_cell.length_a   1.000
_cell.length_b   1.000
_cell.length_c   1.000
_cell.angle_alpha   90.00
_cell.angle_beta   90.00
_cell.angle_gamma   90.00
#
_symmetry.space_group_name_H-M   'P 1'
#
loop_
_entity.id
_entity.type
_entity.pdbx_description
1 polymer ?
#
loop_
_entity_poly.entity_id
_entity_poly.type
_entity_poly.pdbx_seq_one_letter_code
_entity_poly.pdbx_strand_id
1 'polypeptide(L)'
;MIVIRDGTRVARWKDSKGRNRTAPVIEGRDGLDRIRVEAATFTAKYRDGRGAVVEVSTGCRMKASDLAKLAELERNAERIRAGVLTADQVAISRHLDTPIVQHVDDYLVSLQADNATRAHLVEARRVLSNVLKGCASRRSATSSVRPSRST
;
A
#
# COMPACT_ATOMS: atom_id res chain seq x y z
N MET A 1 -10.12 -31.21 -5.01
CA MET A 1 -10.86 -32.45 -4.67
C MET A 1 -11.72 -32.16 -3.44
N ILE A 2 -13.00 -32.56 -3.43
CA ILE A 2 -13.85 -32.49 -2.24
C ILE A 2 -13.75 -33.82 -1.50
N VAL A 3 -13.54 -33.77 -0.18
CA VAL A 3 -13.48 -34.94 0.69
C VAL A 3 -14.43 -34.73 1.87
N ILE A 4 -14.99 -35.83 2.39
CA ILE A 4 -15.82 -35.80 3.59
C ILE A 4 -14.90 -36.13 4.77
N ARG A 5 -14.86 -35.25 5.78
CA ARG A 5 -14.08 -35.45 7.00
C ARG A 5 -14.97 -35.11 8.19
N ASP A 6 -15.10 -36.04 9.13
CA ASP A 6 -15.93 -35.88 10.35
C ASP A 6 -17.35 -35.37 10.05
N GLY A 7 -17.99 -35.93 9.01
CA GLY A 7 -19.34 -35.57 8.57
C GLY A 7 -19.45 -34.25 7.79
N THR A 8 -18.35 -33.52 7.59
CA THR A 8 -18.35 -32.20 6.91
C THR A 8 -17.67 -32.28 5.53
N ARG A 9 -18.27 -31.62 4.52
CA ARG A 9 -17.68 -31.48 3.17
C ARG A 9 -16.55 -30.45 3.19
N VAL A 10 -15.32 -30.88 2.90
CA VAL A 10 -14.14 -30.00 2.84
C VAL A 10 -13.45 -30.12 1.49
N ALA A 11 -13.00 -29.00 0.94
CA ALA A 11 -12.20 -28.97 -0.27
C ALA A 11 -10.71 -29.07 0.10
N ARG A 12 -9.99 -29.92 -0.62
CA ARG A 12 -8.53 -30.04 -0.56
C ARG A 12 -7.91 -29.68 -1.92
N TRP A 13 -6.91 -28.80 -1.90
CA TRP A 13 -6.15 -28.39 -3.08
C TRP A 13 -4.70 -28.08 -2.73
N LYS A 14 -3.85 -27.93 -3.75
CA LYS A 14 -2.49 -27.40 -3.60
C LYS A 14 -2.48 -25.92 -3.94
N ASP A 15 -1.86 -25.09 -3.11
CA ASP A 15 -1.65 -23.68 -3.44
C ASP A 15 -0.58 -23.51 -4.53
N SER A 16 -0.35 -22.28 -5.01
CA SER A 16 0.66 -21.97 -6.03
C SER A 16 2.09 -22.32 -5.62
N LYS A 17 2.33 -22.62 -4.33
CA LYS A 17 3.62 -23.06 -3.78
C LYS A 17 3.64 -24.56 -3.48
N GLY A 18 2.65 -25.31 -3.95
CA GLY A 18 2.56 -26.77 -3.79
C GLY A 18 2.11 -27.23 -2.41
N ARG A 19 1.75 -26.33 -1.49
CA ARG A 19 1.34 -26.68 -0.12
C ARG A 19 -0.12 -27.13 -0.10
N ASN A 20 -0.40 -28.17 0.67
CA ASN A 20 -1.77 -28.66 0.84
C ASN A 20 -2.59 -27.66 1.66
N ARG A 21 -3.74 -27.26 1.11
CA ARG A 21 -4.75 -26.43 1.77
C ARG A 21 -6.05 -27.19 1.89
N THR A 22 -6.76 -26.92 2.98
CA THR A 22 -8.08 -27.45 3.27
C THR A 22 -8.98 -26.33 3.75
N ALA A 23 -10.22 -26.30 3.26
CA ALA A 23 -11.23 -25.33 3.67
C ALA A 23 -12.63 -25.91 3.50
N PRO A 24 -13.62 -25.45 4.29
CA PRO A 24 -14.99 -25.92 4.19
C PRO A 24 -15.62 -25.54 2.84
N VAL A 25 -16.45 -26.43 2.32
CA VAL A 25 -17.31 -26.17 1.17
C VAL A 25 -18.62 -25.59 1.69
N ILE A 26 -19.03 -24.47 1.13
CA ILE A 26 -20.30 -23.80 1.41
C ILE A 26 -21.13 -23.79 0.12
N GLU A 27 -22.44 -23.84 0.27
CA GLU A 27 -23.34 -23.64 -0.86
C GLU A 27 -23.48 -22.14 -1.13
N GLY A 28 -23.15 -21.72 -2.35
CA GLY A 28 -23.38 -20.35 -2.80
C GLY A 28 -24.87 -20.09 -3.01
N ARG A 29 -25.26 -18.80 -3.10
CA ARG A 29 -26.67 -18.43 -3.38
C ARG A 29 -27.22 -19.04 -4.68
N ASP A 30 -26.33 -19.38 -5.61
CA ASP A 30 -26.66 -19.96 -6.91
C ASP A 30 -26.75 -21.49 -6.88
N GLY A 31 -26.71 -22.13 -5.69
CA GLY A 31 -26.67 -23.59 -5.52
C GLY A 31 -25.32 -24.22 -5.87
N LEU A 32 -24.32 -23.41 -6.24
CA LEU A 32 -22.97 -23.87 -6.59
C LEU A 32 -22.08 -23.97 -5.36
N ASP A 33 -21.33 -25.06 -5.25
CA ASP A 33 -20.32 -25.24 -4.21
C ASP A 33 -19.22 -24.17 -4.32
N ARG A 34 -18.95 -23.47 -3.21
CA ARG A 34 -17.86 -22.50 -3.06
C ARG A 34 -16.99 -22.88 -1.87
N ILE A 35 -15.73 -22.45 -1.89
CA ILE A 35 -14.79 -22.68 -0.79
C ILE A 35 -14.73 -21.43 0.07
N ARG A 36 -14.94 -21.56 1.39
CA ARG A 36 -14.76 -20.44 2.33
C ARG A 36 -13.35 -20.46 2.91
N VAL A 37 -12.55 -19.46 2.58
CA VAL A 37 -11.18 -19.31 3.08
C VAL A 37 -11.11 -18.04 3.95
N GLU A 38 -10.47 -18.15 5.10
CA GLU A 38 -10.15 -16.96 5.90
C GLU A 38 -9.04 -16.16 5.22
N ALA A 39 -9.25 -14.85 5.07
CA ALA A 39 -8.24 -13.97 4.54
C ALA A 39 -7.02 -13.94 5.48
N ALA A 40 -5.82 -13.92 4.90
CA ALA A 40 -4.58 -13.85 5.67
C ALA A 40 -4.34 -12.49 6.32
N THR A 41 -5.09 -11.46 5.91
CA THR A 41 -4.95 -10.07 6.34
C THR A 41 -6.30 -9.49 6.70
N PHE A 42 -6.29 -8.56 7.65
CA PHE A 42 -7.48 -7.83 8.06
C PHE A 42 -7.89 -6.79 7.01
N THR A 43 -9.17 -6.42 7.03
CA THR A 43 -9.78 -5.39 6.19
C THR A 43 -10.44 -4.38 7.09
N ALA A 44 -10.09 -3.10 6.91
CA ALA A 44 -10.65 -1.98 7.66
C ALA A 44 -11.89 -1.44 6.94
N LYS A 45 -12.95 -1.18 7.70
CA LYS A 45 -14.17 -0.50 7.23
C LYS A 45 -14.38 0.77 8.03
N TYR A 46 -14.36 1.92 7.37
CA TYR A 46 -14.46 3.22 8.04
C TYR A 46 -15.14 4.26 7.14
N ARG A 47 -15.47 5.43 7.71
CA ARG A 47 -15.99 6.57 6.93
C ARG A 47 -14.85 7.47 6.50
N ASP A 48 -14.77 7.76 5.20
CA ASP A 48 -13.76 8.64 4.65
C ASP A 48 -14.03 10.13 4.95
N GLY A 49 -13.12 10.99 4.48
CA GLY A 49 -13.24 12.44 4.65
C GLY A 49 -14.42 13.07 3.91
N ARG A 50 -15.02 12.36 2.94
CA ARG A 50 -16.23 12.75 2.20
C ARG A 50 -17.50 12.17 2.81
N GLY A 51 -17.38 11.36 3.87
CA GLY A 51 -18.49 10.72 4.57
C GLY A 51 -18.94 9.37 4.01
N ALA A 52 -18.28 8.87 2.96
CA ALA A 52 -18.56 7.58 2.34
C ALA A 52 -17.97 6.43 3.16
N VAL A 53 -18.68 5.30 3.24
CA VAL A 53 -18.16 4.09 3.88
C VAL A 53 -17.26 3.37 2.89
N VAL A 54 -16.00 3.18 3.26
CA VAL A 54 -14.99 2.53 2.42
C VAL A 54 -14.43 1.29 3.12
N GLU A 55 -14.15 0.26 2.34
CA GLU A 55 -13.48 -0.97 2.78
C GLU A 55 -12.10 -1.04 2.14
N VAL A 56 -11.06 -1.13 2.97
CA VAL A 56 -9.67 -1.10 2.53
C VAL A 56 -8.90 -2.23 3.20
N SER A 57 -8.16 -3.01 2.41
CA SER A 57 -7.22 -4.01 2.95
C SER A 57 -6.10 -3.31 3.71
N THR A 58 -5.90 -3.65 4.98
CA THR A 58 -4.81 -3.06 5.78
C THR A 58 -3.47 -3.74 5.52
N GLY A 59 -3.47 -4.92 4.91
CA GLY A 59 -2.27 -5.75 4.73
C GLY A 59 -1.70 -6.30 6.04
N CYS A 60 -2.28 -5.95 7.19
CA CYS A 60 -1.84 -6.40 8.50
C CYS A 60 -2.36 -7.82 8.78
N ARG A 61 -1.48 -8.67 9.32
CA ARG A 61 -1.83 -10.03 9.77
C ARG A 61 -2.19 -10.10 11.26
N MET A 62 -1.83 -9.07 12.02
CA MET A 62 -2.05 -9.00 13.47
C MET A 62 -3.13 -7.96 13.77
N LYS A 63 -4.05 -8.30 14.67
CA LYS A 63 -5.17 -7.43 15.06
C LYS A 63 -4.71 -6.08 15.62
N ALA A 64 -3.65 -6.06 16.43
CA ALA A 64 -3.13 -4.81 17.00
C ALA A 64 -2.63 -3.85 15.91
N SER A 65 -1.90 -4.37 14.91
CA SER A 65 -1.43 -3.59 13.76
C SER A 65 -2.58 -3.10 12.88
N ASP A 66 -3.59 -3.94 12.69
CA ASP A 66 -4.81 -3.57 11.95
C ASP A 66 -5.58 -2.42 12.63
N LEU A 67 -5.78 -2.50 13.95
CA LEU A 67 -6.42 -1.44 14.72
C LEU A 67 -5.62 -0.12 14.68
N ALA A 68 -4.29 -0.20 14.77
CA ALA A 68 -3.43 0.98 14.62
C ALA A 68 -3.58 1.60 13.22
N LYS A 69 -3.67 0.76 12.17
CA LYS A 69 -3.86 1.22 10.80
C LYS A 69 -5.25 1.83 10.59
N LEU A 70 -6.28 1.23 11.15
CA LEU A 70 -7.64 1.77 11.15
C LEU A 70 -7.68 3.15 11.81
N ALA A 71 -7.08 3.32 12.99
CA ALA A 71 -7.02 4.60 13.68
C ALA A 71 -6.22 5.68 12.91
N GLU A 72 -5.21 5.29 12.13
CA GLU A 72 -4.52 6.21 11.20
C GLU A 72 -5.45 6.65 10.05
N LEU A 73 -6.20 5.71 9.46
CA LEU A 73 -7.15 5.98 8.37
C LEU A 73 -8.28 6.92 8.82
N GLU A 74 -8.85 6.70 10.01
CA GLU A 74 -9.89 7.56 10.59
C GLU A 74 -9.38 8.97 10.88
N ARG A 75 -8.19 9.10 11.49
CA ARG A 75 -7.57 10.43 11.72
C ARG A 75 -7.31 11.19 10.42
N ASN A 76 -6.88 10.51 9.37
CA ASN A 76 -6.70 11.14 8.06
C ASN A 76 -8.03 11.56 7.45
N ALA A 77 -9.09 10.74 7.59
CA ALA A 77 -10.44 11.10 7.15
C ALA A 77 -10.97 12.34 7.89
N GLU A 78 -10.76 12.44 9.19
CA GLU A 78 -11.13 13.61 9.99
C GLU A 78 -10.39 14.87 9.55
N ARG A 79 -9.07 14.77 9.29
CA ARG A 79 -8.28 15.89 8.78
C ARG A 79 -8.73 16.35 7.39
N ILE A 80 -9.15 15.41 6.53
CA ILE A 80 -9.74 15.74 5.23
C ILE A 80 -11.09 16.45 5.40
N ARG A 81 -11.95 15.94 6.30
CA ARG A 81 -13.24 16.56 6.59
C ARG A 81 -13.09 17.97 7.17
N ALA A 82 -12.06 18.19 7.99
CA ALA A 82 -11.73 19.50 8.55
C ALA A 82 -11.04 20.45 7.55
N GLY A 83 -10.74 20.01 6.32
CA GLY A 83 -10.03 20.80 5.31
C GLY A 83 -8.55 21.05 5.62
N VAL A 84 -7.98 20.37 6.62
CA VAL A 84 -6.57 20.48 7.01
C VAL A 84 -5.66 19.68 6.06
N LEU A 85 -6.20 18.60 5.49
CA LEU A 85 -5.52 17.78 4.49
C LEU A 85 -6.41 17.59 3.26
N THR A 86 -5.80 17.45 2.10
CA THR A 86 -6.47 16.94 0.90
C THR A 86 -6.22 15.44 0.75
N ALA A 87 -7.10 14.74 0.03
CA ALA A 87 -6.92 13.31 -0.26
C ALA A 87 -5.59 13.03 -0.99
N ASP A 88 -5.20 13.93 -1.89
CA ASP A 88 -3.95 13.83 -2.65
C ASP A 88 -2.73 13.97 -1.74
N GLN A 89 -2.77 14.89 -0.76
CA GLN A 89 -1.70 15.01 0.24
C GLN A 89 -1.56 13.75 1.09
N VAL A 90 -2.66 13.08 1.46
CA VAL A 90 -2.60 11.79 2.17
C VAL A 90 -2.01 10.70 1.29
N ALA A 91 -2.36 10.67 0.00
CA ALA A 91 -1.78 9.72 -0.95
C ALA A 91 -0.27 9.93 -1.11
N ILE A 92 0.16 11.19 -1.29
CA ILE A 92 1.59 11.58 -1.35
C ILE A 92 2.30 11.23 -0.05
N SER A 93 1.65 11.44 1.10
CA SER A 93 2.24 11.18 2.42
C SER A 93 2.68 9.73 2.60
N ARG A 94 2.00 8.75 1.97
CA ARG A 94 2.37 7.33 2.04
C ARG A 94 3.72 7.03 1.40
N HIS A 95 4.18 7.91 0.52
CA HIS A 95 5.42 7.78 -0.22
C HIS A 95 6.53 8.68 0.32
N LEU A 96 6.28 9.45 1.39
CA LEU A 96 7.29 10.34 1.99
C LEU A 96 8.43 9.58 2.66
N ASP A 97 8.15 8.40 3.20
CA ASP A 97 9.17 7.54 3.82
C ASP A 97 9.98 6.76 2.78
N THR A 98 9.48 6.67 1.53
CA THR A 98 10.23 6.11 0.42
C THR A 98 11.29 7.12 -0.02
N PRO A 99 12.59 6.78 0.04
CA PRO A 99 13.63 7.67 -0.44
C PRO A 99 13.35 8.08 -1.89
N ILE A 100 13.51 9.36 -2.21
CA ILE A 100 13.28 9.87 -3.58
C ILE A 100 14.10 9.11 -4.64
N VAL A 101 15.25 8.54 -4.24
CA VAL A 101 16.08 7.67 -5.09
C VAL A 101 15.35 6.40 -5.49
N GLN A 102 14.58 5.80 -4.58
CA GLN A 102 13.81 4.60 -4.86
C GLN A 102 12.67 4.87 -5.86
N HIS A 103 12.02 6.03 -5.79
CA HIS A 103 11.05 6.45 -6.82
C HIS A 103 11.68 6.62 -8.20
N VAL A 104 12.92 7.10 -8.26
CA VAL A 104 13.67 7.20 -9.53
C VAL A 104 13.95 5.81 -10.09
N ASP A 105 14.37 4.87 -9.24
CA ASP A 105 14.63 3.49 -9.67
C ASP A 105 13.33 2.81 -10.17
N ASP A 106 12.23 2.96 -9.45
CA ASP A 106 10.91 2.42 -9.85
C ASP A 106 10.44 2.99 -11.20
N TYR A 107 10.64 4.29 -11.42
CA TYR A 107 10.33 4.93 -12.71
C TYR A 107 11.19 4.42 -13.87
N LEU A 108 12.47 4.13 -13.63
CA LEU A 108 13.33 3.54 -14.67
C LEU A 108 12.91 2.12 -15.00
N VAL A 109 12.46 1.34 -14.01
CA VAL A 109 11.89 0.00 -14.22
C VAL A 109 10.60 0.08 -15.04
N SER A 110 9.72 1.04 -14.76
CA SER A 110 8.48 1.21 -15.55
C SER A 110 8.78 1.60 -17.00
N LEU A 111 9.72 2.54 -17.23
CA LEU A 111 10.14 2.90 -18.58
C LEU A 111 10.73 1.71 -19.36
N GLN A 112 11.47 0.83 -18.67
CA GLN A 112 11.99 -0.38 -19.28
C GLN A 112 10.86 -1.36 -19.65
N ALA A 113 9.84 -1.50 -18.80
CA ALA A 113 8.67 -2.33 -19.08
C ALA A 113 7.84 -1.79 -20.25
N ASP A 114 7.81 -0.47 -20.44
CA ASP A 114 7.16 0.22 -21.56
C ASP A 114 7.98 0.17 -22.86
N ASN A 115 9.06 -0.62 -22.91
CA ASN A 115 9.99 -0.76 -24.04
C ASN A 115 10.64 0.57 -24.48
N ALA A 116 10.87 1.50 -23.54
CA ALA A 116 11.62 2.71 -23.85
C ALA A 116 13.03 2.37 -24.39
N THR A 117 13.49 3.15 -25.36
CA THR A 117 14.82 2.95 -25.94
C THR A 117 15.90 3.08 -24.86
N ARG A 118 16.97 2.29 -24.97
CA ARG A 118 18.11 2.36 -24.05
C ARG A 118 18.67 3.78 -23.88
N ALA A 119 18.69 4.56 -24.96
CA ALA A 119 19.08 5.98 -24.91
C ALA A 119 18.18 6.81 -23.99
N HIS A 120 16.86 6.59 -24.03
CA HIS A 120 15.90 7.27 -23.17
C HIS A 120 16.09 6.91 -21.70
N LEU A 121 16.35 5.63 -21.38
CA LEU A 121 16.61 5.18 -20.02
C LEU A 121 17.88 5.82 -19.43
N VAL A 122 18.96 5.87 -20.21
CA VAL A 122 20.22 6.49 -19.79
C VAL A 122 20.02 7.99 -19.56
N GLU A 123 19.31 8.66 -20.45
CA GLU A 123 19.08 10.09 -20.35
C GLU A 123 18.16 10.45 -19.18
N ALA A 124 17.05 9.73 -19.00
CA ALA A 124 16.15 9.91 -17.86
C ALA A 124 16.89 9.74 -16.53
N ARG A 125 17.72 8.69 -16.40
CA ARG A 125 18.55 8.47 -15.21
C ARG A 125 19.54 9.61 -14.98
N ARG A 126 20.21 10.08 -16.03
CA ARG A 126 21.20 11.17 -15.97
C ARG A 126 20.56 12.47 -15.50
N VAL A 127 19.45 12.86 -16.12
CA VAL A 127 18.71 14.09 -15.80
C VAL A 127 18.21 14.06 -14.36
N LEU A 128 17.53 12.99 -13.95
CA LEU A 128 17.00 12.85 -12.60
C LEU A 128 18.11 12.86 -11.54
N SER A 129 19.22 12.16 -11.79
CA SER A 129 20.38 12.17 -10.88
C SER A 129 20.99 13.57 -10.71
N ASN A 130 21.07 14.35 -11.78
CA ASN A 130 21.61 15.70 -11.74
C ASN A 130 20.68 16.66 -10.99
N VAL A 131 19.36 16.56 -11.20
CA VAL A 131 18.37 17.34 -10.46
C VAL A 131 18.45 17.04 -8.97
N LEU A 132 18.48 15.76 -8.58
CA LEU A 132 18.58 15.36 -7.17
C LEU A 132 19.87 15.87 -6.51
N LYS A 133 21.02 15.76 -7.19
CA LYS A 133 22.29 16.34 -6.72
C LYS A 133 22.17 17.86 -6.52
N GLY A 134 21.54 18.58 -7.45
CA GLY A 134 21.31 20.02 -7.36
C GLY A 134 20.29 20.44 -6.30
N CYS A 135 19.37 19.57 -5.90
CA CYS A 135 18.47 19.80 -4.77
C CYS A 135 19.15 19.53 -3.43
N ALA A 136 20.00 18.51 -3.35
CA ALA A 136 20.76 18.19 -2.14
C ALA A 136 21.72 19.33 -1.75
N SER A 137 22.42 19.93 -2.73
CA SER A 137 23.32 21.07 -2.49
C SER A 137 22.59 22.36 -2.06
N ARG A 138 21.33 22.56 -2.46
CA ARG A 138 20.50 23.69 -2.02
C ARG A 138 19.93 23.51 -0.61
N ARG A 139 19.62 22.27 -0.22
CA ARG A 139 19.09 21.97 1.12
C ARG A 139 20.12 22.26 2.21
N SER A 140 21.40 21.93 1.99
CA SER A 140 22.49 22.27 2.90
C SER A 140 22.79 23.78 2.96
N ALA A 141 22.54 24.52 1.88
CA ALA A 141 22.70 25.98 1.86
C ALA A 141 21.63 26.71 2.68
N THR A 142 20.44 26.12 2.87
CA THR A 142 19.30 26.76 3.56
C THR A 142 19.28 26.46 5.07
N SER A 143 19.95 25.39 5.56
CA SER A 143 19.96 25.06 6.99
C SER A 143 20.99 25.84 7.81
N SER A 144 21.64 26.86 7.24
CA SER A 144 22.62 27.71 7.95
C SER A 144 21.99 28.88 8.71
N VAL A 145 20.69 29.14 8.59
CA VAL A 145 20.01 30.16 9.41
C VAL A 145 19.52 29.53 10.72
N ARG A 146 20.42 29.45 11.69
CA ARG A 146 20.09 29.19 13.11
C ARG A 146 19.55 30.50 13.69
N PRO A 147 18.30 30.60 14.18
CA PRO A 147 17.91 31.79 14.93
C PRO A 147 18.67 31.77 16.26
N SER A 148 19.54 32.74 16.46
CA SER A 148 20.11 33.05 17.77
C SER A 148 18.96 33.38 18.72
N ARG A 149 18.67 32.49 19.67
CA ARG A 149 17.87 32.84 20.84
C ARG A 149 18.65 33.88 21.64
N SER A 150 18.16 35.11 21.65
CA SER A 150 18.52 36.12 22.64
C SER A 150 18.00 35.68 24.02
N THR A 151 18.86 35.84 25.01
CA THR A 151 18.65 35.59 26.45
C THR A 151 17.55 36.45 27.04
#